data_AF-A0A1X7T1R1-F1
#
_entry.id   AF-A0A1X7T1R1-F1
#
_cell.length_a   1.000
_cell.length_b   1.000
_cell.length_c   1.000
_cell.angle_alpha   90.00
_cell.angle_beta   90.00
_cell.angle_gamma   90.00
#
_symmetry.space_group_name_H-M   'P 1'
#
loop_
_entity.id
_entity.type
_entity.pdbx_description
1 polymer ?
#
loop_
_entity_poly.entity_id
_entity_poly.type
_entity_poly.pdbx_seq_one_letter_code
_entity_poly.pdbx_strand_id
1 'polypeptide(L)'
;LLDSVSDLDCTFINRSSVLLTWTAPYTLDNVPITGYYIVNGLVNITTPNNNTNITLSTTNPDPCALNNVSVSPINHVGIGSSIYIVNIIFQFLSLLLLYQLYQLLMNNKHH
;
A
#
# COMPACT_ATOMS: atom_id res chain seq x y z
N LEU A 1 -16.60 17.35 -7.36
CA LEU A 1 -16.02 15.99 -7.41
C LEU A 1 -14.84 15.98 -6.46
N LEU A 2 -14.74 15.00 -5.56
CA LEU A 2 -13.61 14.90 -4.65
C LEU A 2 -12.41 14.32 -5.42
N ASP A 3 -11.32 15.07 -5.46
CA ASP A 3 -10.11 14.70 -6.21
C ASP A 3 -9.41 13.49 -5.57
N SER A 4 -8.57 12.79 -6.32
CA SER A 4 -7.80 11.65 -5.82
C SER A 4 -6.64 12.07 -4.92
N VAL A 5 -6.21 11.18 -4.01
CA VAL A 5 -4.95 11.38 -3.27
C VAL A 5 -3.76 11.43 -4.24
N SER A 6 -2.67 12.10 -3.87
CA SER A 6 -1.41 12.11 -4.65
C SER A 6 -0.28 11.42 -3.88
N ASP A 7 0.85 11.20 -4.56
CA ASP A 7 2.09 10.68 -3.95
C ASP A 7 1.90 9.40 -3.14
N LEU A 8 1.01 8.52 -3.61
CA LEU A 8 0.79 7.22 -2.98
C LEU A 8 2.08 6.40 -3.09
N ASP A 9 2.65 6.07 -1.94
CA ASP A 9 3.89 5.32 -1.81
C ASP A 9 3.74 4.15 -0.82
N CYS A 10 4.62 3.17 -0.94
CA CYS A 10 4.63 1.97 -0.14
C CYS A 10 6.04 1.64 0.35
N THR A 11 6.26 1.73 1.66
CA THR A 11 7.52 1.40 2.31
C THR A 11 7.42 0.07 3.06
N PHE A 12 8.44 -0.77 2.94
CA PHE A 12 8.51 -2.03 3.70
C PHE A 12 8.90 -1.78 5.14
N ILE A 13 8.12 -2.33 6.07
CA ILE A 13 8.49 -2.34 7.50
C ILE A 13 9.18 -3.66 7.82
N ASN A 14 8.60 -4.78 7.41
CA ASN A 14 9.12 -6.13 7.64
C ASN A 14 8.52 -7.12 6.62
N ARG A 15 8.82 -8.43 6.79
CA ARG A 15 8.35 -9.47 5.84
C ARG A 15 6.83 -9.55 5.71
N SER A 16 6.07 -9.15 6.72
CA SER A 16 4.61 -9.27 6.79
C SER A 16 3.87 -7.94 6.80
N SER A 17 4.59 -6.81 6.77
CA SER A 17 3.99 -5.50 6.96
C SER A 17 4.58 -4.43 6.06
N VAL A 18 3.71 -3.61 5.50
CA VAL A 18 4.05 -2.43 4.69
C VAL A 18 3.39 -1.19 5.27
N LEU A 19 4.04 -0.05 5.12
CA LEU A 19 3.50 1.28 5.37
C LEU A 19 3.04 1.87 4.04
N LEU A 20 1.76 2.18 3.92
CA LEU A 20 1.26 3.04 2.85
C LEU A 20 1.24 4.48 3.33
N THR A 21 1.69 5.39 2.47
CA THR A 21 1.62 6.85 2.69
C THR A 21 1.06 7.52 1.46
N TRP A 22 0.34 8.61 1.62
CA TRP A 22 -0.16 9.44 0.53
C TRP A 22 -0.25 10.91 0.95
N THR A 23 -0.53 11.78 0.00
CA THR A 23 -0.86 13.19 0.22
C THR A 23 -2.38 13.37 0.07
N ALA A 24 -3.00 14.06 1.03
CA ALA A 24 -4.44 14.36 0.95
C ALA A 24 -4.76 15.25 -0.27
N PRO A 25 -5.89 15.03 -0.96
CA PRO A 25 -6.30 15.88 -2.07
C PRO A 25 -6.68 17.28 -1.59
N TYR A 26 -6.68 18.23 -2.52
CA TYR A 26 -7.41 19.48 -2.32
C TYR A 26 -8.91 19.21 -2.35
N THR A 27 -9.65 19.81 -1.41
CA THR A 27 -11.11 19.75 -1.43
C THR A 27 -11.67 21.07 -1.92
N LEU A 28 -12.49 21.00 -2.97
CA LEU A 28 -13.30 22.15 -3.38
C LEU A 28 -14.19 22.54 -2.19
N ASP A 29 -14.28 23.85 -1.92
CA ASP A 29 -15.10 24.43 -0.86
C ASP A 29 -14.65 24.12 0.58
N ASN A 30 -13.38 23.76 0.80
CA ASN A 30 -12.81 23.48 2.14
C ASN A 30 -13.54 22.37 2.91
N VAL A 31 -14.23 21.47 2.20
CA VAL A 31 -14.87 20.32 2.84
C VAL A 31 -13.79 19.40 3.41
N PRO A 32 -13.76 19.10 4.72
CA PRO A 32 -12.68 18.30 5.29
C PRO A 32 -12.75 16.84 4.85
N ILE A 33 -11.59 16.24 4.63
CA ILE A 33 -11.45 14.79 4.53
C ILE A 33 -11.72 14.19 5.92
N THR A 34 -12.59 13.19 5.97
CA THR A 34 -12.97 12.49 7.20
C THR A 34 -12.42 11.06 7.25
N GLY A 35 -11.88 10.56 6.15
CA GLY A 35 -11.44 9.17 6.04
C GLY A 35 -10.79 8.85 4.71
N TYR A 36 -10.30 7.61 4.61
CA TYR A 36 -9.81 7.03 3.37
C TYR A 36 -10.36 5.62 3.21
N TYR A 37 -10.68 5.25 1.97
CA TYR A 37 -11.07 3.92 1.56
C TYR A 37 -9.92 3.27 0.81
N ILE A 38 -9.46 2.13 1.29
CA ILE A 38 -8.31 1.39 0.75
C ILE A 38 -8.78 0.03 0.23
N VAL A 39 -8.43 -0.28 -1.01
CA VAL A 39 -8.63 -1.61 -1.61
C VAL A 39 -7.25 -2.21 -1.86
N ASN A 40 -6.97 -3.38 -1.30
CA ASN A 40 -5.65 -4.03 -1.41
C ASN A 40 -5.69 -5.41 -2.07
N GLY A 41 -6.79 -5.74 -2.77
CA GLY A 41 -6.99 -7.03 -3.43
C GLY A 41 -7.47 -8.17 -2.51
N LEU A 42 -7.36 -8.03 -1.20
CA LEU A 42 -7.80 -9.04 -0.22
C LEU A 42 -8.96 -8.55 0.64
N VAL A 43 -8.84 -7.33 1.16
CA VAL A 43 -9.83 -6.71 2.05
C VAL A 43 -9.98 -5.23 1.71
N ASN A 44 -11.16 -4.70 1.99
CA ASN A 44 -11.44 -3.28 1.90
C ASN A 44 -11.34 -2.67 3.29
N ILE A 45 -10.60 -1.57 3.43
CA ILE A 45 -10.34 -0.92 4.71
C ILE A 45 -10.87 0.52 4.64
N THR A 46 -11.53 0.97 5.70
CA THR A 46 -11.93 2.36 5.86
C THR A 46 -11.26 2.94 7.10
N THR A 47 -10.53 4.05 6.94
CA THR A 47 -9.97 4.79 8.07
C THR A 47 -10.98 5.85 8.53
N PRO A 48 -11.30 5.94 9.83
CA PRO A 48 -12.24 6.92 10.36
C PRO A 48 -11.53 8.23 10.77
N ASN A 49 -10.48 8.62 10.04
CA ASN A 49 -9.70 9.82 10.32
C ASN A 49 -8.98 10.32 9.06
N ASN A 50 -8.42 11.53 9.14
CA ASN A 50 -7.68 12.17 8.05
C ASN A 50 -6.18 11.81 8.04
N ASN A 51 -5.74 10.75 8.73
CA ASN A 51 -4.35 10.32 8.64
C ASN A 51 -4.07 9.86 7.22
N THR A 52 -2.94 10.28 6.68
CA THR A 52 -2.54 9.96 5.31
C THR A 52 -1.59 8.76 5.22
N ASN A 53 -1.70 7.85 6.18
CA ASN A 53 -0.92 6.63 6.24
C ASN A 53 -1.69 5.49 6.90
N ILE A 54 -1.28 4.26 6.57
CA ILE A 54 -1.74 3.05 7.24
C ILE A 54 -0.68 1.95 7.16
N THR A 55 -0.50 1.20 8.25
CA THR A 55 0.26 -0.04 8.22
C THR A 55 -0.67 -1.19 7.85
N LEU A 56 -0.34 -1.89 6.77
CA LEU A 56 -1.00 -3.13 6.39
C LEU A 56 -0.14 -4.30 6.83
N SER A 57 -0.70 -5.19 7.65
CA SER A 57 -0.04 -6.42 8.11
C SER A 57 -0.83 -7.64 7.67
N THR A 58 -0.14 -8.69 7.25
CA THR A 58 -0.73 -9.97 6.84
C THR A 58 0.10 -11.13 7.38
N THR A 59 -0.57 -12.20 7.83
CA THR A 59 0.10 -13.41 8.36
C THR A 59 0.69 -14.29 7.26
N ASN A 60 0.31 -14.06 6.00
CA ASN A 60 0.87 -14.71 4.83
C ASN A 60 0.80 -13.72 3.66
N PRO A 61 1.73 -12.76 3.57
CA PRO A 61 1.80 -11.91 2.38
C PRO A 61 2.14 -12.83 1.22
N ASP A 62 1.15 -13.15 0.40
CA ASP A 62 1.49 -13.43 -0.97
C ASP A 62 2.00 -12.10 -1.54
N PRO A 63 3.32 -11.98 -1.79
CA PRO A 63 3.89 -10.76 -2.34
C PRO A 63 3.27 -10.39 -3.70
N CYS A 64 2.63 -11.35 -4.35
CA CYS A 64 1.89 -11.21 -5.60
C CYS A 64 0.38 -10.98 -5.41
N ALA A 65 -0.13 -10.91 -4.18
CA ALA A 65 -1.54 -10.60 -3.91
C ALA A 65 -1.76 -9.13 -3.53
N LEU A 66 -0.71 -8.42 -3.06
CA LEU A 66 -0.77 -6.97 -2.82
C LEU A 66 -0.57 -6.19 -4.13
N ASN A 67 -1.28 -6.62 -5.18
CA ASN A 67 -1.24 -6.02 -6.50
C ASN A 67 -2.42 -5.05 -6.56
N ASN A 68 -2.13 -3.77 -6.78
CA ASN A 68 -3.14 -2.73 -7.00
C ASN A 68 -3.80 -2.23 -5.70
N VAL A 69 -2.96 -1.82 -4.74
CA VAL A 69 -3.47 -0.97 -3.66
C VAL A 69 -4.01 0.31 -4.27
N SER A 70 -5.26 0.61 -3.98
CA SER A 70 -5.90 1.87 -4.29
C SER A 70 -6.30 2.60 -3.03
N VAL A 71 -6.22 3.93 -3.06
CA VAL A 71 -6.64 4.80 -1.96
C VAL A 71 -7.60 5.84 -2.52
N SER A 72 -8.77 5.96 -1.90
CA SER A 72 -9.79 6.95 -2.22
C SER A 72 -10.07 7.81 -0.99
N PRO A 73 -10.13 9.14 -1.11
CA PRO A 73 -10.48 10.02 -0.01
C PRO A 73 -11.98 9.96 0.28
N ILE A 74 -12.37 10.22 1.54
CA ILE A 74 -13.76 10.24 2.00
C ILE A 74 -14.04 11.58 2.66
N ASN A 75 -15.19 12.18 2.36
CA ASN A 75 -15.75 13.31 3.10
C ASN A 75 -17.27 13.14 3.26
N HIS A 76 -17.98 14.17 3.74
CA HIS A 76 -19.44 14.12 3.92
C HIS A 76 -20.24 13.98 2.62
N VAL A 77 -19.62 14.28 1.46
CA VAL A 77 -20.23 14.11 0.13
C VAL A 77 -20.10 12.66 -0.34
N GLY A 78 -19.07 11.95 0.11
CA GLY A 78 -18.88 10.53 -0.16
C GLY A 78 -17.42 10.15 -0.43
N ILE A 79 -17.23 9.10 -1.22
CA ILE A 79 -15.93 8.56 -1.62
C ILE A 79 -15.50 9.21 -2.95
N GLY A 80 -14.29 9.75 -2.99
CA GLY A 80 -13.68 10.36 -4.18
C GLY A 80 -13.05 9.35 -5.12
N SER A 81 -12.37 9.86 -6.15
CA SER A 81 -11.63 9.03 -7.11
C SER A 81 -10.46 8.30 -6.45
N SER A 82 -10.22 7.05 -6.86
CA SER A 82 -9.09 6.25 -6.40
C SER A 82 -7.83 6.55 -7.19
N ILE A 83 -6.67 6.62 -6.51
CA ILE A 83 -5.35 6.48 -7.17
C ILE A 83 -4.77 5.10 -6.86
N TYR A 84 -3.99 4.55 -7.79
CA TYR A 84 -3.37 3.22 -7.69
C TYR A 84 -1.85 3.33 -7.69
N ILE A 85 -1.19 2.47 -6.91
CA ILE A 85 0.24 2.21 -7.06
C ILE A 85 0.45 0.80 -7.67
N VAL A 86 1.27 0.71 -8.72
CA VAL A 86 1.56 -0.56 -9.43
C VAL A 86 2.90 -1.18 -8.99
N ASN A 87 3.65 -0.52 -8.08
CA ASN A 87 5.04 -0.88 -7.79
C ASN A 87 5.29 -1.84 -6.61
N ILE A 88 4.27 -2.28 -5.88
CA ILE A 88 4.48 -3.14 -4.69
C ILE A 88 5.12 -4.49 -5.07
N ILE A 89 4.78 -5.03 -6.24
CA ILE A 89 5.23 -6.34 -6.76
C ILE A 89 6.74 -6.39 -7.00
N PHE A 90 7.31 -5.33 -7.57
CA PHE A 90 8.71 -5.32 -8.01
C PHE A 90 9.69 -5.45 -6.84
N GLN A 91 9.35 -4.89 -5.68
CA GLN A 91 10.23 -4.92 -4.51
C GLN A 91 10.30 -6.30 -3.84
N PHE A 92 9.21 -7.08 -3.85
CA PHE A 92 9.22 -8.42 -3.26
C PHE A 92 9.97 -9.43 -4.13
N LEU A 93 9.88 -9.31 -5.46
CA LEU A 93 10.58 -10.18 -6.39
C LEU A 93 12.11 -10.07 -6.20
N SER A 94 12.62 -8.85 -6.00
CA SER A 94 14.06 -8.61 -5.83
C SER A 94 14.62 -9.20 -4.52
N LEU A 95 13.89 -9.09 -3.40
CA LEU A 95 14.34 -9.60 -2.11
C LEU A 95 14.26 -11.14 -2.03
N LEU A 96 13.22 -11.75 -2.60
CA LEU A 96 13.08 -13.21 -2.64
C LEU A 96 14.18 -13.85 -3.50
N LEU A 97 14.45 -13.29 -4.69
CA LEU A 97 15.55 -13.74 -5.54
C LEU A 97 16.90 -13.62 -4.84
N LEU A 98 17.15 -12.51 -4.13
CA LEU A 98 18.39 -12.32 -3.38
C LEU A 98 18.57 -13.37 -2.27
N TYR A 99 17.50 -13.71 -1.55
CA TYR A 99 17.53 -14.75 -0.53
C TYR A 99 17.76 -16.14 -1.13
N GLN A 100 17.08 -16.49 -2.22
CA GLN A 100 17.29 -17.75 -2.92
C GLN A 100 18.73 -17.90 -3.41
N LEU A 101 19.31 -16.82 -3.94
CA LEU A 101 20.71 -16.78 -4.37
C LEU A 101 21.67 -16.95 -3.18
N TYR A 102 21.41 -16.31 -2.04
CA TYR A 102 22.21 -16.45 -0.83
C TYR A 102 22.24 -17.91 -0.34
N GLN A 103 21.08 -18.57 -0.27
CA GLN A 103 21.00 -19.98 0.14
C GLN A 103 21.76 -20.91 -0.81
N LEU A 104 21.66 -20.66 -2.13
CA LEU A 104 22.41 -21.40 -3.14
C LEU A 104 23.93 -21.22 -2.94
N LEU A 105 24.38 -19.99 -2.70
CA LEU A 105 25.81 -19.68 -2.47
C LEU A 105 26.35 -20.34 -1.19
N MET A 106 25.55 -20.41 -0.12
CA MET A 106 25.97 -21.03 1.13
C MET A 106 26.00 -22.56 1.05
N ASN A 107 25.04 -23.18 0.35
CA ASN A 107 25.04 -24.62 0.13
C ASN A 107 26.23 -25.09 -0.75
N ASN A 108 26.68 -24.25 -1.69
CA ASN A 108 27.84 -24.56 -2.53
C ASN A 108 29.20 -24.37 -1.85
N LYS A 109 29.27 -23.82 -0.63
CA LYS A 109 30.52 -23.65 0.13
C LYS A 109 30.88 -24.83 1.04
N HIS A 110 30.00 -25.82 1.16
CA HIS A 110 30.21 -27.01 2.00
C HIS A 110 30.59 -28.27 1.20
N HIS A 111 31.06 -28.11 -0.04
CA HIS A 111 31.63 -29.16 -0.88
C HIS A 111 33.08 -28.85 -1.26
#